data_AF-A0A1M6FFU8-F1
#
_entry.id   AF-A0A1M6FFU8-F1
#
_cell.length_a   1.000
_cell.length_b   1.000
_cell.length_c   1.000
_cell.angle_alpha   90.00
_cell.angle_beta   90.00
_cell.angle_gamma   90.00
#
_symmetry.space_group_name_H-M   'P 1'
#
loop_
_entity.id
_entity.type
_entity.pdbx_description
1 polymer ?
#
loop_
_entity_poly.entity_id
_entity_poly.type
_entity_poly.pdbx_seq_one_letter_code
_entity_poly.pdbx_strand_id
1 'polypeptide(L)'
;MINKAIQNTVIFTLIPLLGFLTFYLWVRFDYSLLTLNKMDFALLGIVLFAVTLYLDKIQIHKKVKYYNLLLQERELSSIDQFIHPNKREIIGNNKMYLDINSIDIFNQENQCVFHYNAKKNIIEIKKRFSSLKILTGDIEFLILEYDKTYRNTLKGWLTRGDLDKIQSISIISAKLISGKIIPIIEIIFDETIISNRLNNLSEPKKDEFNFFPVGLKTTRILSNKLKKEYLVINYQDEKPMHNTRL
;
A
#
# COMPACT_ATOMS: atom_id res chain seq x y z
N MET A 1 -14.14 -7.29 12.30
CA MET A 1 -15.09 -7.09 11.18
C MET A 1 -14.76 -7.93 9.95
N ILE A 2 -13.51 -8.03 9.50
CA ILE A 2 -13.13 -8.76 8.27
C ILE A 2 -13.48 -10.26 8.33
N ASN A 3 -13.25 -10.94 9.45
CA ASN A 3 -13.65 -12.35 9.60
C ASN A 3 -15.16 -12.58 9.45
N LYS A 4 -16.00 -11.68 10.00
CA LYS A 4 -17.46 -11.74 9.81
C LYS A 4 -17.87 -11.48 8.35
N ALA A 5 -17.19 -10.56 7.66
CA ALA A 5 -17.46 -10.29 6.24
C ALA A 5 -17.07 -11.46 5.32
N ILE A 6 -15.95 -12.13 5.61
CA ILE A 6 -15.51 -13.34 4.90
C ILE A 6 -16.46 -14.50 5.20
N GLN A 7 -16.79 -14.75 6.48
CA GLN A 7 -17.78 -15.77 6.88
C GLN A 7 -19.13 -15.53 6.22
N ASN A 8 -19.63 -14.29 6.20
CA ASN A 8 -20.88 -13.96 5.51
C ASN A 8 -20.77 -14.18 4.00
N THR A 9 -19.62 -13.90 3.36
CA THR A 9 -19.44 -14.19 1.93
C THR A 9 -19.44 -15.71 1.66
N VAL A 10 -18.84 -16.51 2.53
CA VAL A 10 -18.86 -17.98 2.40
C VAL A 10 -20.29 -18.50 2.58
N ILE A 11 -20.98 -18.06 3.63
CA ILE A 11 -22.31 -18.54 4.01
C ILE A 11 -23.40 -18.09 3.04
N PHE A 12 -23.34 -16.84 2.57
CA PHE A 12 -24.42 -16.26 1.74
C PHE A 12 -24.10 -16.23 0.25
N THR A 13 -22.87 -16.55 -0.16
CA THR A 13 -22.49 -16.51 -1.58
C THR A 13 -21.94 -17.86 -2.05
N LEU A 14 -20.98 -18.46 -1.36
CA LEU A 14 -20.34 -19.69 -1.84
C LEU A 14 -21.16 -20.95 -1.57
N ILE A 15 -21.74 -21.08 -0.35
CA ILE A 15 -22.58 -22.23 0.04
C ILE A 15 -23.86 -22.32 -0.82
N PRO A 16 -24.63 -21.23 -1.06
CA PRO A 16 -25.81 -21.30 -1.91
C PRO A 16 -25.46 -21.59 -3.38
N LEU A 17 -24.32 -21.10 -3.87
CA LEU A 17 -23.87 -21.37 -5.24
C LEU A 17 -23.48 -22.84 -5.43
N LEU A 18 -22.78 -23.41 -4.44
CA LEU A 18 -22.46 -24.84 -4.41
C LEU A 18 -23.73 -25.68 -4.27
N GLY A 19 -24.68 -25.26 -3.42
CA GLY A 19 -25.99 -25.92 -3.29
C GLY A 19 -26.81 -25.86 -4.58
N PHE A 20 -26.77 -24.74 -5.29
CA PHE A 20 -27.42 -24.61 -6.60
C PHE A 20 -26.73 -25.47 -7.66
N LEU A 21 -25.38 -25.52 -7.66
CA LEU A 21 -24.60 -26.37 -8.56
C LEU A 21 -24.87 -27.86 -8.31
N THR A 22 -24.90 -28.31 -7.05
CA THR A 22 -25.19 -29.71 -6.71
C THR A 22 -26.63 -30.08 -7.05
N PHE A 23 -27.59 -29.20 -6.76
CA PHE A 23 -28.99 -29.40 -7.17
C PHE A 23 -29.14 -29.45 -8.69
N TYR A 24 -28.49 -28.54 -9.41
CA TYR A 24 -28.50 -28.49 -10.87
C TYR A 24 -27.90 -29.76 -11.48
N LEU A 25 -26.74 -30.20 -11.00
CA LEU A 25 -26.09 -31.43 -11.44
C LEU A 25 -26.90 -32.68 -11.08
N TRP A 26 -27.59 -32.68 -9.93
CA TRP A 26 -28.48 -33.77 -9.52
C TRP A 26 -29.70 -33.90 -10.43
N VAL A 27 -30.38 -32.78 -10.73
CA VAL A 27 -31.51 -32.74 -11.69
C VAL A 27 -31.07 -33.16 -13.10
N ARG A 28 -29.83 -32.84 -13.48
CA ARG A 28 -29.27 -33.23 -14.79
C ARG A 28 -28.80 -34.68 -14.87
N PHE A 29 -28.59 -35.37 -13.76
CA PHE A 29 -28.01 -36.71 -13.76
C PHE A 29 -28.94 -37.76 -14.43
N ASP A 30 -30.25 -37.47 -14.51
CA ASP A 30 -31.24 -38.28 -15.22
C ASP A 30 -31.26 -38.03 -16.75
N TYR A 31 -30.62 -36.96 -17.23
CA TYR A 31 -30.47 -36.64 -18.65
C TYR A 31 -29.03 -36.97 -19.07
N SER A 32 -28.86 -37.78 -20.12
CA SER A 32 -27.56 -38.30 -20.54
C SER A 32 -26.46 -37.21 -20.55
N LEU A 33 -25.34 -37.51 -19.88
CA LEU A 33 -24.14 -36.68 -19.67
C LEU A 33 -23.50 -36.08 -20.95
N LEU A 34 -24.02 -36.38 -22.13
CA LEU A 34 -23.37 -36.14 -23.42
C LEU A 34 -23.71 -34.79 -24.08
N THR A 35 -24.70 -34.03 -23.59
CA THR A 35 -25.03 -32.72 -24.16
C THR A 35 -24.82 -31.59 -23.15
N LEU A 36 -23.63 -31.02 -23.15
CA LEU A 36 -23.35 -29.74 -22.51
C LEU A 36 -23.99 -28.62 -23.35
N ASN A 37 -24.95 -27.91 -22.77
CA ASN A 37 -25.62 -26.75 -23.36
C ASN A 37 -25.00 -25.45 -22.85
N LYS A 38 -25.28 -24.34 -23.56
CA LYS A 38 -24.77 -23.00 -23.24
C LYS A 38 -25.06 -22.57 -21.78
N MET A 39 -26.14 -23.05 -21.17
CA MET A 39 -26.45 -22.78 -19.76
C MET A 39 -25.47 -23.45 -18.78
N ASP A 40 -24.90 -24.62 -19.11
CA ASP A 40 -23.90 -25.28 -18.24
C ASP A 40 -22.61 -24.49 -18.20
N PHE A 41 -22.17 -24.02 -19.37
CA PHE A 41 -20.98 -23.18 -19.49
C PHE A 41 -21.17 -21.83 -18.79
N ALA A 42 -22.38 -21.25 -18.87
CA ALA A 42 -22.70 -20.03 -18.11
C ALA A 42 -22.66 -20.27 -16.60
N LEU A 43 -23.22 -21.38 -16.11
CA LEU A 43 -23.20 -21.74 -14.70
C LEU A 43 -21.78 -22.00 -14.19
N LEU A 44 -20.99 -22.75 -14.96
CA LEU A 44 -19.60 -23.05 -14.67
C LEU A 44 -18.75 -21.78 -14.66
N GLY A 45 -19.02 -20.83 -15.56
CA GLY A 45 -18.42 -19.50 -15.58
C GLY A 45 -18.73 -18.67 -14.32
N ILE A 46 -19.99 -18.70 -13.84
CA ILE A 46 -20.40 -18.01 -12.60
C ILE A 46 -19.72 -18.64 -11.38
N VAL A 47 -19.64 -19.97 -11.32
CA VAL A 47 -18.95 -20.69 -10.23
C VAL A 47 -17.46 -20.36 -10.23
N LEU A 48 -16.79 -20.41 -11.39
CA LEU A 48 -15.37 -20.04 -11.50
C LEU A 48 -15.14 -18.59 -11.09
N PHE A 49 -16.00 -17.66 -11.50
CA PHE A 49 -15.90 -16.24 -11.12
C PHE A 49 -16.11 -16.04 -9.61
N ALA A 50 -17.04 -16.74 -8.98
CA ALA A 50 -17.23 -16.67 -7.53
C ALA A 50 -16.03 -17.24 -6.77
N VAL A 51 -15.42 -18.33 -7.28
CA VAL A 51 -14.22 -18.94 -6.70
C VAL A 51 -13.01 -18.01 -6.84
N THR A 52 -12.81 -17.35 -7.97
CA THR A 52 -11.70 -16.39 -8.13
C THR A 52 -11.83 -15.20 -7.18
N LEU A 53 -13.03 -14.61 -7.07
CA LEU A 53 -13.29 -13.54 -6.10
C LEU A 53 -13.02 -13.97 -4.65
N TYR A 54 -13.30 -15.23 -4.32
CA TYR A 54 -13.01 -15.78 -3.00
C TYR A 54 -11.51 -15.99 -2.75
N LEU A 55 -10.80 -16.54 -3.75
CA LEU A 55 -9.35 -16.71 -3.69
C LEU A 55 -8.64 -15.36 -3.52
N ASP A 56 -9.08 -14.32 -4.22
CA ASP A 56 -8.56 -12.95 -4.07
C ASP A 56 -8.78 -12.44 -2.63
N LYS A 57 -9.97 -12.63 -2.05
CA LYS A 57 -10.24 -12.25 -0.65
C LYS A 57 -9.36 -13.00 0.35
N ILE A 58 -9.10 -14.29 0.14
CA ILE A 58 -8.20 -15.07 1.01
C ILE A 58 -6.78 -14.52 0.92
N GLN A 59 -6.28 -14.23 -0.28
CA GLN A 59 -4.95 -13.66 -0.47
C GLN A 59 -4.81 -12.32 0.24
N ILE A 60 -5.80 -11.42 0.10
CA ILE A 60 -5.83 -10.14 0.82
C ILE A 60 -5.80 -10.37 2.33
N HIS A 61 -6.58 -11.32 2.85
CA HIS A 61 -6.60 -11.62 4.29
C HIS A 61 -5.26 -12.14 4.81
N LYS A 62 -4.64 -13.10 4.10
CA LYS A 62 -3.31 -13.62 4.45
C LYS A 62 -2.27 -12.49 4.48
N LYS A 63 -2.32 -11.57 3.52
CA LYS A 63 -1.45 -10.39 3.47
C LYS A 63 -1.65 -9.47 4.66
N VAL A 64 -2.90 -9.13 4.99
CA VAL A 64 -3.22 -8.28 6.16
C VAL A 64 -2.76 -8.95 7.46
N LYS A 65 -2.92 -10.28 7.58
CA LYS A 65 -2.46 -11.01 8.76
C LYS A 65 -0.93 -11.00 8.87
N TYR A 66 -0.22 -11.27 7.78
CA TYR A 66 1.24 -11.20 7.73
C TYR A 66 1.75 -9.81 8.07
N TYR A 67 1.13 -8.78 7.50
CA TYR A 67 1.46 -7.40 7.81
C TYR A 67 1.25 -7.04 9.29
N ASN A 68 0.14 -7.47 9.88
CA ASN A 68 -0.08 -7.25 11.32
C ASN A 68 0.92 -8.02 12.20
N LEU A 69 1.37 -9.21 11.78
CA LEU A 69 2.44 -9.93 12.48
C LEU A 69 3.76 -9.17 12.39
N LEU A 70 4.14 -8.68 11.20
CA LEU A 70 5.32 -7.82 11.03
C LEU A 70 5.28 -6.57 11.92
N LEU A 71 4.10 -5.96 12.08
CA LEU A 71 3.90 -4.82 12.98
C LEU A 71 4.04 -5.17 14.46
N GLN A 72 3.74 -6.42 14.85
CA GLN A 72 3.89 -6.91 16.23
C GLN A 72 5.32 -7.33 16.56
N GLU A 73 6.05 -7.85 15.57
CA GLU A 73 7.40 -8.40 15.75
C GLU A 73 8.50 -7.34 15.71
N ARG A 74 8.28 -6.19 15.04
CA ARG A 74 9.32 -5.18 14.90
C ARG A 74 9.33 -4.16 16.05
N GLU A 75 10.54 -3.85 16.52
CA GLU A 75 10.77 -2.85 17.56
C GLU A 75 10.48 -1.43 17.06
N LEU A 76 9.79 -0.66 17.91
CA LEU A 76 9.55 0.76 17.68
C LEU A 76 10.84 1.54 17.88
N SER A 77 11.15 2.42 16.93
CA SER A 77 12.22 3.39 17.08
C SER A 77 11.74 4.53 17.98
N SER A 78 12.57 4.86 18.98
CA SER A 78 12.33 5.98 19.88
C SER A 78 12.31 7.31 19.13
N ILE A 79 11.66 8.32 19.70
CA ILE A 79 11.65 9.68 19.17
C ILE A 79 13.07 10.25 19.26
N ASP A 80 13.68 10.55 18.11
CA ASP A 80 15.01 11.15 18.05
C ASP A 80 15.02 12.53 18.74
N GLN A 81 15.89 12.67 19.74
CA GLN A 81 15.97 13.88 20.57
C GLN A 81 16.69 15.05 19.87
N PHE A 82 17.48 14.79 18.83
CA PHE A 82 18.42 15.76 18.23
C PHE A 82 18.17 16.07 16.74
N ILE A 83 16.90 16.03 16.29
CA ILE A 83 16.59 16.48 14.93
C ILE A 83 16.38 18.00 14.96
N HIS A 84 17.27 18.74 14.30
CA HIS A 84 17.11 20.15 14.02
C HIS A 84 16.74 20.31 12.54
N PRO A 85 15.45 20.19 12.18
CA PRO A 85 15.08 20.26 10.78
C PRO A 85 15.13 21.70 10.27
N ASN A 86 15.48 21.88 9.00
CA ASN A 86 15.42 23.20 8.37
C ASN A 86 13.98 23.69 8.32
N LYS A 87 13.76 25.02 8.34
CA LYS A 87 12.40 25.59 8.16
C LYS A 87 11.72 25.15 6.86
N ARG A 88 12.51 24.78 5.85
CA ARG A 88 12.05 24.27 4.56
C ARG A 88 12.86 23.04 4.18
N GLU A 89 12.16 22.00 3.74
CA GLU A 89 12.75 20.72 3.35
C GLU A 89 12.08 20.24 2.05
N ILE A 90 12.86 19.63 1.16
CA ILE A 90 12.34 18.97 -0.04
C ILE A 90 12.17 17.49 0.28
N ILE A 91 10.99 16.95 -0.02
CA ILE A 91 10.63 15.56 0.25
C ILE A 91 10.17 14.92 -1.06
N GLY A 92 11.12 14.34 -1.80
CA GLY A 92 10.87 13.88 -3.16
C GLY A 92 10.34 15.03 -4.02
N ASN A 93 9.09 14.90 -4.45
CA ASN A 93 8.39 15.88 -5.26
C ASN A 93 7.60 16.94 -4.45
N ASN A 94 7.57 16.82 -3.13
CA ASN A 94 6.81 17.68 -2.23
C ASN A 94 7.73 18.68 -1.50
N LYS A 95 7.15 19.77 -1.00
CA LYS A 95 7.84 20.77 -0.17
C LYS A 95 7.25 20.76 1.23
N MET A 96 8.09 20.61 2.25
CA MET A 96 7.69 20.71 3.64
C MET A 96 8.15 22.03 4.24
N TYR A 97 7.23 22.70 4.92
CA TYR A 97 7.46 23.91 5.69
C TYR A 97 7.24 23.58 7.16
N LEU A 98 8.19 24.01 7.98
CA LEU A 98 8.24 23.74 9.40
C LEU A 98 8.17 25.05 10.16
N ASP A 99 7.13 25.22 10.95
CA ASP A 99 7.01 26.26 11.95
C ASP A 99 7.09 25.64 13.35
N ILE A 100 7.21 26.47 14.38
CA ILE A 100 7.16 26.06 15.78
C ILE A 100 5.85 25.32 16.04
N ASN A 101 4.73 25.85 15.51
CA ASN A 101 3.38 25.37 15.80
C ASN A 101 2.71 24.60 14.64
N SER A 102 3.37 24.45 13.48
CA SER A 102 2.79 23.73 12.35
C SER A 102 3.82 22.98 11.51
N ILE A 103 3.30 22.01 10.77
CA ILE A 103 3.99 21.39 9.64
C ILE A 103 3.03 21.45 8.46
N ASP A 104 3.51 21.95 7.33
CA ASP A 104 2.74 22.03 6.11
C ASP A 104 3.50 21.32 4.99
N ILE A 105 2.85 20.41 4.28
CA ILE A 105 3.44 19.73 3.13
C ILE A 105 2.60 20.03 1.90
N PHE A 106 3.27 20.57 0.90
CA PHE A 106 2.69 20.95 -0.38
C PHE A 106 3.15 19.99 -1.47
N ASN A 107 2.23 19.57 -2.33
CA ASN A 107 2.56 18.81 -3.53
C ASN A 107 3.18 19.71 -4.62
N GLN A 108 3.54 19.13 -5.77
CA GLN A 108 4.09 19.87 -6.93
C GLN A 108 3.16 20.97 -7.44
N GLU A 109 1.84 20.78 -7.33
CA GLU A 109 0.81 21.76 -7.69
C GLU A 109 0.64 22.87 -6.63
N ASN A 110 1.50 22.92 -5.61
CA ASN A 110 1.44 23.81 -4.45
C ASN A 110 0.11 23.70 -3.66
N GLN A 111 -0.54 22.55 -3.66
CA GLN A 111 -1.67 22.27 -2.79
C GLN A 111 -1.17 21.66 -1.48
N CYS A 112 -1.63 22.19 -0.34
CA CYS A 112 -1.33 21.63 0.97
C CYS A 112 -2.05 20.28 1.12
N VAL A 113 -1.28 19.19 1.10
CA VAL A 113 -1.78 17.81 1.22
C VAL A 113 -1.75 17.31 2.65
N PHE A 114 -0.92 17.92 3.50
CA PHE A 114 -0.83 17.62 4.92
C PHE A 114 -0.60 18.91 5.71
N HIS A 115 -1.43 19.15 6.71
CA HIS A 115 -1.32 20.24 7.67
C HIS A 115 -1.37 19.66 9.08
N TYR A 116 -0.34 19.91 9.89
CA TYR A 116 -0.37 19.65 11.32
C TYR A 116 -0.45 20.98 12.08
N ASN A 117 -1.34 21.04 13.05
CA ASN A 117 -1.48 22.17 13.97
C ASN A 117 -1.22 21.71 15.41
N ALA A 118 -0.08 22.13 15.97
CA ALA A 118 0.34 21.76 17.32
C ALA A 118 -0.57 22.35 18.41
N LYS A 119 -1.15 23.54 18.21
CA LYS A 119 -2.05 24.16 19.19
C LYS A 119 -3.36 23.39 19.32
N LYS A 120 -3.85 22.84 18.21
CA LYS A 120 -5.10 22.07 18.17
C LYS A 120 -4.90 20.57 18.32
N ASN A 121 -3.66 20.08 18.24
CA ASN A 121 -3.33 18.65 18.16
C ASN A 121 -4.11 17.93 17.05
N ILE A 122 -4.23 18.57 15.90
CA ILE A 122 -4.96 18.04 14.73
C ILE A 122 -4.02 17.94 13.54
N ILE A 123 -4.14 16.82 12.84
CA ILE A 123 -3.61 16.59 11.50
C ILE A 123 -4.77 16.65 10.51
N GLU A 124 -4.62 17.46 9.47
CA GLU A 124 -5.53 17.51 8.33
C GLU A 124 -4.81 16.99 7.08
N ILE A 125 -5.33 15.93 6.47
CA ILE A 125 -4.83 15.33 5.24
C ILE A 125 -5.82 15.66 4.14
N LYS A 126 -5.39 16.33 3.08
CA LYS A 126 -6.21 16.61 1.90
C LYS A 126 -5.87 15.60 0.79
N LYS A 127 -6.89 14.89 0.34
CA LYS A 127 -6.89 14.06 -0.87
C LYS A 127 -7.65 14.80 -1.97
N ARG A 128 -7.49 14.35 -3.22
CA ARG A 128 -8.11 14.96 -4.41
C ARG A 128 -9.61 15.26 -4.26
N PHE A 129 -10.36 14.42 -3.54
CA PHE A 129 -11.81 14.54 -3.38
C PHE A 129 -12.30 14.51 -1.92
N SER A 130 -11.40 14.54 -0.94
CA SER A 130 -11.79 14.47 0.48
C SER A 130 -10.74 15.08 1.39
N SER A 131 -11.15 15.48 2.59
CA SER A 131 -10.25 15.83 3.67
C SER A 131 -10.49 14.88 4.84
N LEU A 132 -9.40 14.50 5.51
CA LEU A 132 -9.42 13.66 6.69
C LEU A 132 -8.78 14.43 7.84
N LYS A 133 -9.45 14.45 8.99
CA LYS A 133 -8.90 15.02 10.23
C LYS A 133 -8.62 13.90 11.21
N ILE A 134 -7.45 13.96 11.84
CA ILE A 134 -6.99 12.99 12.83
C ILE A 134 -6.49 13.78 14.04
N LEU A 135 -6.90 13.40 15.25
CA LEU A 135 -6.33 13.95 16.47
C LEU A 135 -4.97 13.28 16.71
N THR A 136 -3.95 14.06 17.04
CA THR A 136 -2.61 13.52 17.33
C THR A 136 -2.63 12.56 18.53
N GLY A 137 -3.57 12.74 19.46
CA GLY A 137 -3.79 11.83 20.59
C GLY A 137 -4.25 10.43 20.17
N ASP A 138 -4.95 10.31 19.04
CA ASP A 138 -5.46 9.02 18.54
C ASP A 138 -4.37 8.19 17.84
N ILE A 139 -3.21 8.79 17.57
CA ILE A 139 -2.08 8.13 16.92
C ILE A 139 -1.29 7.38 17.97
N GLU A 140 -1.11 6.09 17.76
CA GLU A 140 -0.25 5.22 18.57
C GLU A 140 1.21 5.45 18.19
N PHE A 141 1.57 5.18 16.93
CA PHE A 141 2.90 5.40 16.35
C PHE A 141 2.81 5.67 14.84
N LEU A 142 3.91 6.15 14.25
CA LEU A 142 4.05 6.34 12.80
C LEU A 142 4.69 5.11 12.15
N ILE A 143 4.38 4.86 10.89
CA ILE A 143 4.97 3.76 10.12
C ILE A 143 5.57 4.34 8.85
N LEU A 144 6.85 4.08 8.61
CA LEU A 144 7.50 4.25 7.31
C LEU A 144 7.57 2.91 6.60
N GLU A 145 6.89 2.82 5.48
CA GLU A 145 7.00 1.69 4.56
C GLU A 145 7.79 2.12 3.34
N TYR A 146 8.84 1.37 3.00
CA TYR A 146 9.65 1.63 1.84
C TYR A 146 9.71 0.41 0.93
N ASP A 147 9.35 0.64 -0.34
CA ASP A 147 9.39 -0.35 -1.39
C ASP A 147 10.13 0.19 -2.62
N LYS A 148 10.94 -0.65 -3.25
CA LYS A 148 11.61 -0.35 -4.51
C LYS A 148 11.33 -1.48 -5.48
N THR A 149 10.52 -1.18 -6.50
CA THR A 149 10.11 -2.15 -7.51
C THR A 149 10.72 -1.80 -8.86
N TYR A 150 11.19 -2.82 -9.56
CA TYR A 150 11.53 -2.74 -10.98
C TYR A 150 10.29 -3.13 -11.79
N ARG A 151 9.91 -2.33 -12.77
CA ARG A 151 8.69 -2.49 -13.57
C ARG A 151 9.03 -2.41 -15.05
N ASN A 152 8.23 -3.12 -15.86
CA ASN A 152 8.17 -2.91 -17.30
C ASN A 152 7.07 -1.89 -17.61
N THR A 153 7.37 -0.85 -18.41
CA THR A 153 6.37 0.07 -18.94
C THR A 153 5.44 -0.63 -19.95
N LEU A 154 5.94 -1.65 -20.65
CA LEU A 154 5.19 -2.50 -21.57
C LEU A 154 4.73 -3.78 -20.85
N LYS A 155 3.55 -3.72 -20.22
CA LYS A 155 2.82 -4.92 -19.78
C LYS A 155 2.04 -5.51 -20.95
N GLY A 156 2.43 -6.70 -21.41
CA GLY A 156 1.54 -7.55 -22.21
C GLY A 156 2.30 -8.51 -23.10
N TRP A 157 2.18 -9.81 -22.78
CA TRP A 157 2.42 -11.08 -23.52
C TRP A 157 3.33 -11.21 -24.77
N LEU A 158 3.90 -10.13 -25.33
CA LEU A 158 4.68 -10.12 -26.58
C LEU A 158 6.09 -9.52 -26.42
N THR A 159 6.38 -8.81 -25.32
CA THR A 159 7.71 -8.24 -25.10
C THR A 159 8.42 -8.99 -23.97
N ARG A 160 9.39 -9.84 -24.36
CA ARG A 160 10.50 -10.29 -23.49
C ARG A 160 11.48 -9.12 -23.25
N GLY A 161 10.97 -7.99 -22.79
CA GLY A 161 11.75 -6.77 -22.58
C GLY A 161 12.32 -6.70 -21.17
N ASP A 162 13.53 -6.15 -21.08
CA ASP A 162 14.23 -5.83 -19.82
C ASP A 162 13.45 -4.83 -18.97
N LEU A 163 13.68 -4.89 -17.65
CA LEU A 163 13.15 -3.94 -16.67
C LEU A 163 13.56 -2.52 -17.05
N ASP A 164 12.61 -1.69 -17.47
CA ASP A 164 12.85 -0.36 -18.02
C ASP A 164 12.34 0.79 -17.14
N LYS A 165 11.80 0.49 -15.95
CA LYS A 165 11.38 1.51 -14.98
C LYS A 165 11.71 1.09 -13.55
N ILE A 166 12.25 2.02 -12.77
CA ILE A 166 12.40 1.90 -11.32
C ILE A 166 11.32 2.76 -10.67
N GLN A 167 10.59 2.18 -9.72
CA GLN A 167 9.67 2.93 -8.87
C GLN A 167 10.08 2.71 -7.41
N SER A 168 10.47 3.80 -6.74
CA SER A 168 10.75 3.84 -5.31
C SER A 168 9.61 4.58 -4.61
N ILE A 169 9.02 3.96 -3.58
CA ILE A 169 7.87 4.49 -2.86
C ILE A 169 8.18 4.49 -1.38
N SER A 170 8.05 5.64 -0.72
CA SER A 170 7.99 5.75 0.74
C SER A 170 6.59 6.19 1.16
N ILE A 171 5.91 5.36 1.95
CA ILE A 171 4.59 5.68 2.53
C ILE A 171 4.79 5.94 4.02
N ILE A 172 4.35 7.10 4.48
CA ILE A 172 4.32 7.44 5.90
C ILE A 172 2.86 7.37 6.35
N SER A 173 2.57 6.45 7.27
CA SER A 173 1.24 6.19 7.80
C SER A 173 1.16 6.45 9.30
N ALA A 174 -0.02 6.77 9.81
CA ALA A 174 -0.32 6.72 11.25
C ALA A 174 -1.03 5.42 11.59
N LYS A 175 -0.52 4.69 12.58
CA LYS A 175 -1.28 3.67 13.30
C LYS A 175 -2.11 4.37 14.36
N LEU A 176 -3.43 4.24 14.28
CA LEU A 176 -4.33 4.73 15.32
C LEU A 176 -4.46 3.71 16.44
N ILE A 177 -4.78 4.17 17.65
CA ILE A 177 -5.09 3.33 18.83
C ILE A 177 -6.23 2.33 18.52
N SER A 178 -7.15 2.70 17.61
CA SER A 178 -8.20 1.79 17.10
C SER A 178 -7.67 0.60 16.28
N GLY A 179 -6.38 0.55 15.98
CA GLY A 179 -5.75 -0.42 15.12
C GLY A 179 -5.76 -0.06 13.63
N LYS A 180 -6.49 0.99 13.22
CA LYS A 180 -6.57 1.44 11.83
C LYS A 180 -5.26 2.11 11.40
N ILE A 181 -4.78 1.82 10.19
CA ILE A 181 -3.61 2.45 9.60
C ILE A 181 -4.07 3.41 8.51
N ILE A 182 -3.56 4.63 8.54
CA ILE A 182 -3.96 5.69 7.63
C ILE A 182 -2.72 6.30 6.98
N PRO A 183 -2.58 6.22 5.64
CA PRO A 183 -1.49 6.89 4.95
C PRO A 183 -1.67 8.40 5.04
N ILE A 184 -0.59 9.07 5.46
CA ILE A 184 -0.53 10.50 5.68
C ILE A 184 0.18 11.17 4.51
N ILE A 185 1.33 10.63 4.13
CA ILE A 185 2.18 11.15 3.06
C ILE A 185 2.65 9.98 2.20
N GLU A 186 2.58 10.14 0.89
CA GLU A 186 3.15 9.21 -0.08
C GLU A 186 4.21 9.97 -0.89
N ILE A 187 5.41 9.40 -0.94
CA ILE A 187 6.55 9.93 -1.70
C ILE A 187 6.83 8.90 -2.78
N ILE A 188 6.47 9.24 -4.01
CA ILE A 188 6.68 8.38 -5.18
C ILE A 188 7.79 8.99 -6.03
N PHE A 189 8.77 8.17 -6.36
CA PHE A 189 9.77 8.46 -7.38
C PHE A 189 9.71 7.39 -8.47
N ASP A 190 9.51 7.86 -9.70
CA ASP A 190 9.40 7.04 -10.90
C ASP A 190 10.49 7.47 -11.87
N GLU A 191 11.31 6.52 -12.31
CA GLU A 191 12.34 6.78 -13.31
C GLU A 191 12.33 5.71 -14.38
N THR A 192 12.22 6.16 -15.63
CA THR A 192 12.41 5.29 -16.79
C THR A 192 13.91 5.03 -16.93
N ILE A 193 14.31 3.76 -16.87
CA ILE A 193 15.60 3.27 -17.33
C ILE A 193 15.58 3.34 -18.86
N ILE A 194 15.51 4.56 -19.41
CA ILE A 194 15.90 4.78 -20.80
C ILE A 194 17.36 4.35 -20.85
N SER A 195 17.75 3.68 -21.92
CA SER A 195 19.10 3.24 -22.26
C SER A 195 20.15 4.37 -22.27
N ASN A 196 20.38 5.05 -21.14
CA ASN A 196 21.51 5.93 -20.87
C ASN A 196 22.83 5.13 -20.75
N ARG A 197 22.77 3.84 -21.07
CA ARG A 197 23.86 2.86 -21.01
C ARG A 197 24.35 2.38 -22.38
N LEU A 198 23.91 2.99 -23.50
CA LEU A 198 24.53 2.67 -24.79
C LEU A 198 25.88 3.37 -25.00
N ASN A 199 26.19 4.44 -24.26
CA ASN A 199 27.49 5.13 -24.39
C ASN A 199 28.36 5.17 -23.12
N ASN A 200 27.85 4.84 -21.92
CA ASN A 200 28.68 4.78 -20.71
C ASN A 200 28.49 3.45 -19.99
N LEU A 201 29.48 2.57 -20.14
CA LEU A 201 29.69 1.30 -19.44
C LEU A 201 30.00 1.51 -17.95
N SER A 202 29.12 2.20 -17.23
CA SER A 202 29.16 2.26 -15.77
C SER A 202 27.84 1.69 -15.28
N GLU A 203 27.90 0.72 -14.38
CA GLU A 203 26.70 0.33 -13.66
C GLU A 203 26.11 1.55 -12.94
N PRO A 204 24.77 1.77 -12.97
CA PRO A 204 24.18 2.81 -12.16
C PRO A 204 24.61 2.50 -10.73
N LYS A 205 25.26 3.48 -10.09
CA LYS A 205 25.69 3.31 -8.70
C LYS A 205 24.43 2.96 -7.91
N LYS A 206 24.45 1.81 -7.21
CA LYS A 206 23.31 1.25 -6.46
C LYS A 206 22.61 2.28 -5.55
N ASP A 207 23.32 3.35 -5.17
CA ASP A 207 22.90 4.38 -4.23
C ASP A 207 22.21 5.60 -4.84
N GLU A 208 22.24 5.82 -6.17
CA GLU A 208 21.73 7.06 -6.78
C GLU A 208 20.19 7.20 -6.74
N PHE A 209 19.47 6.10 -6.51
CA PHE A 209 18.00 6.05 -6.63
C PHE A 209 17.31 5.50 -5.38
N ASN A 210 17.91 5.71 -4.20
CA ASN A 210 17.37 5.28 -2.92
C ASN A 210 16.68 6.45 -2.20
N PHE A 211 15.35 6.45 -2.17
CA PHE A 211 14.57 7.48 -1.47
C PHE A 211 14.27 7.12 0.00
N PHE A 212 14.74 5.97 0.47
CA PHE A 212 14.65 5.57 1.87
C PHE A 212 15.18 6.65 2.84
N PRO A 213 16.37 7.26 2.63
CA PRO A 213 16.87 8.28 3.55
C PRO A 213 15.95 9.51 3.63
N VAL A 214 15.29 9.86 2.52
CA VAL A 214 14.32 10.96 2.48
C VAL A 214 13.07 10.59 3.28
N GLY A 215 12.49 9.41 3.03
CA GLY A 215 11.34 8.90 3.79
C GLY A 215 11.64 8.78 5.28
N LEU A 216 12.83 8.31 5.65
CA LEU A 216 13.30 8.20 7.02
C LEU A 216 13.44 9.57 7.67
N LYS A 217 14.11 10.52 7.00
CA LYS A 217 14.25 11.90 7.49
C LYS A 217 12.88 12.54 7.73
N THR A 218 11.94 12.40 6.80
CA THR A 218 10.59 12.95 6.95
C THR A 218 9.85 12.31 8.12
N THR A 219 9.90 10.98 8.25
CA THR A 219 9.25 10.25 9.34
C THR A 219 9.79 10.69 10.69
N ARG A 220 11.11 10.84 10.79
CA ARG A 220 11.84 11.34 11.95
C ARG A 220 11.39 12.76 12.35
N ILE A 221 11.26 13.66 11.38
CA ILE A 221 10.77 15.03 11.61
C ILE A 221 9.33 15.03 12.15
N LEU A 222 8.47 14.22 11.54
CA LEU A 222 7.08 14.08 11.98
C LEU A 222 7.00 13.45 13.37
N SER A 223 7.76 12.40 13.63
CA SER A 223 7.88 11.74 14.94
C SER A 223 8.24 12.74 16.03
N ASN A 224 9.27 13.58 15.80
CA ASN A 224 9.70 14.57 16.76
C ASN A 224 8.62 15.64 17.02
N LYS A 225 7.95 16.13 15.97
CA LYS A 225 6.91 17.17 16.08
C LYS A 225 5.59 16.66 16.67
N LEU A 226 5.22 15.43 16.39
CA LEU A 226 4.01 14.78 16.90
C LEU A 226 4.23 14.10 18.25
N LYS A 227 5.50 13.97 18.68
CA LYS A 227 5.91 13.20 19.87
C LYS A 227 5.39 11.77 19.81
N LYS A 228 5.60 11.12 18.66
CA LYS A 228 5.20 9.73 18.42
C LYS A 228 6.39 8.90 17.99
N GLU A 229 6.51 7.72 18.56
CA GLU A 229 7.46 6.72 18.08
C GLU A 229 7.15 6.34 16.63
N TYR A 230 8.12 5.70 15.97
CA TYR A 230 7.92 5.27 14.59
C TYR A 230 8.51 3.88 14.33
N LEU A 231 7.90 3.18 13.39
CA LEU A 231 8.34 1.90 12.89
C LEU A 231 8.87 2.06 11.46
N VAL A 232 9.93 1.33 11.12
CA VAL A 232 10.46 1.28 9.76
C VAL A 232 10.33 -0.12 9.18
N ILE A 233 9.66 -0.22 8.05
CA ILE A 233 9.49 -1.44 7.25
C ILE A 233 10.17 -1.20 5.90
N ASN A 234 11.32 -1.85 5.70
CA ASN A 234 12.06 -1.80 4.45
C ASN A 234 11.85 -3.12 3.69
N TYR A 235 11.09 -3.08 2.60
CA TYR A 235 10.82 -4.25 1.76
C TYR A 235 11.94 -4.53 0.76
N GLN A 236 12.99 -3.72 0.67
CA GLN A 236 14.13 -4.01 -0.22
C GLN A 236 14.92 -5.26 0.20
N ASP A 237 15.02 -5.50 1.50
CA ASP A 237 15.77 -6.62 2.07
C ASP A 237 14.91 -7.89 2.17
N GLU A 238 13.59 -7.74 2.01
CA GLU A 238 12.63 -8.84 2.02
C GLU A 238 12.42 -9.33 0.59
N LYS A 239 12.69 -10.62 0.32
CA LYS A 239 12.43 -11.24 -1.00
C LYS A 239 11.03 -10.85 -1.49
N PRO A 240 10.85 -10.59 -2.79
CA PRO A 240 9.64 -9.98 -3.33
C PRO A 240 8.46 -10.95 -3.17
N MET A 241 7.78 -10.93 -2.03
CA MET A 241 6.44 -11.49 -1.92
C MET A 241 5.46 -10.47 -2.50
N HIS A 242 5.49 -10.44 -3.82
CA HIS A 242 4.49 -9.87 -4.71
C HIS A 242 4.33 -8.35 -4.67
N ASN A 243 4.75 -7.74 -5.78
CA ASN A 243 4.03 -6.65 -6.46
C ASN A 243 2.53 -6.67 -6.12
N THR A 244 2.11 -5.94 -5.10
CA THR A 244 0.69 -5.73 -4.81
C THR A 244 0.52 -4.55 -3.86
N ARG A 245 0.20 -3.39 -4.46
CA ARG A 245 -0.47 -2.31 -3.73
C ARG A 245 -1.87 -2.79 -3.29
N LEU A 246 -2.31 -2.35 -2.11
CA LEU A 246 -3.71 -2.36 -1.67
C LEU A 246 -4.57 -1.49 -2.60
#